data_AF-A0A7J9VF88-F1
#
_entry.id   AF-A0A7J9VF88-F1
#
_cell.length_a   1.000
_cell.length_b   1.000
_cell.length_c   1.000
_cell.angle_alpha   90.00
_cell.angle_beta   90.00
_cell.angle_gamma   90.00
#
_symmetry.space_group_name_H-M   'P 1'
#
loop_
_entity.id
_entity.type
_entity.pdbx_description
1 polymer ?
#
loop_
_entity_poly.entity_id
_entity_poly.type
_entity_poly.pdbx_seq_one_letter_code
_entity_poly.pdbx_strand_id
1 'polypeptide(L)'
;MTDRELERLHDVADGNLLFHTGRWGGPAGYRWRGPDGSEAGNVPPWQEEDLDRLHDLGLIAIETRKGPFDRVVTITSSGLSALHLQDAA
;
A
#
# COMPACT_ATOMS: atom_id res chain seq x y z
N MET A 1 9.38 -13.48 1.75
CA MET A 1 8.94 -12.19 2.29
C MET A 1 9.96 -11.76 3.34
N THR A 2 10.41 -10.52 3.31
CA THR A 2 11.33 -9.94 4.31
C THR A 2 10.54 -9.28 5.45
N ASP A 3 11.18 -8.98 6.58
CA ASP A 3 10.54 -8.27 7.71
C ASP A 3 9.98 -6.91 7.28
N ARG A 4 10.66 -6.21 6.36
CA ARG A 4 10.21 -4.92 5.81
C ARG A 4 8.97 -5.08 4.93
N GLU A 5 8.93 -6.10 4.09
CA GLU A 5 7.74 -6.41 3.28
C GLU A 5 6.58 -6.83 4.17
N LEU A 6 6.83 -7.57 5.24
CA LEU A 6 5.80 -7.94 6.21
C LEU A 6 5.22 -6.70 6.91
N GLU A 7 6.07 -5.80 7.38
CA GLU A 7 5.66 -4.52 7.96
C GLU A 7 4.78 -3.71 6.98
N ARG A 8 5.19 -3.60 5.71
CA ARG A 8 4.40 -2.90 4.68
C ARG A 8 3.10 -3.62 4.34
N LEU A 9 3.07 -4.94 4.39
CA LEU A 9 1.85 -5.71 4.19
C LEU A 9 0.85 -5.48 5.34
N HIS A 10 1.31 -5.33 6.58
CA HIS A 10 0.49 -4.89 7.71
C HIS A 10 -0.04 -3.46 7.50
N ASP A 11 0.80 -2.51 7.08
CA ASP A 11 0.33 -1.14 6.79
C ASP A 11 -0.80 -1.10 5.76
N VAL A 12 -0.72 -1.96 4.72
CA VAL A 12 -1.80 -2.08 3.73
C VAL A 12 -3.04 -2.74 4.35
N ALA A 13 -2.88 -3.77 5.17
CA ALA A 13 -3.98 -4.44 5.85
C ALA A 13 -4.76 -3.49 6.78
N ASP A 14 -4.03 -2.60 7.46
CA ASP A 14 -4.58 -1.56 8.35
C ASP A 14 -5.19 -0.38 7.57
N GLY A 15 -5.00 -0.34 6.25
CA GLY A 15 -5.53 0.72 5.39
C GLY A 15 -4.79 2.05 5.52
N ASN A 16 -3.51 2.02 5.92
CA ASN A 16 -2.65 3.19 6.16
C ASN A 16 -2.08 3.80 4.87
N LEU A 17 -2.40 3.24 3.70
CA LEU A 17 -1.77 3.61 2.43
C LEU A 17 -2.76 4.06 1.36
N LEU A 18 -2.35 5.10 0.65
CA LEU A 18 -2.96 5.61 -0.57
C LEU A 18 -1.93 5.57 -1.71
N PHE A 19 -2.42 5.64 -2.95
CA PHE A 19 -1.58 5.75 -4.14
C PHE A 19 -1.99 6.97 -4.98
N HIS A 20 -1.06 7.92 -5.12
CA HIS A 20 -1.22 9.09 -5.96
C HIS A 20 -0.90 8.75 -7.41
N THR A 21 -1.78 9.08 -8.36
CA THR A 21 -1.61 8.71 -9.79
C THR A 21 -0.78 9.69 -10.62
N GLY A 22 -0.26 10.76 -10.02
CA GLY A 22 0.71 11.65 -10.66
C GLY A 22 0.11 12.74 -11.57
N ARG A 23 -1.03 13.34 -11.20
CA ARG A 23 -1.65 14.41 -12.01
C ARG A 23 -2.17 15.54 -11.12
N TRP A 24 -1.93 16.79 -11.53
CA TRP A 24 -2.40 18.01 -10.85
C TRP A 24 -2.04 18.10 -9.36
N GLY A 25 -0.79 17.79 -8.97
CA GLY A 25 -0.40 17.88 -7.56
C GLY A 25 0.95 17.27 -7.19
N GLY A 26 1.54 16.41 -8.04
CA GLY A 26 2.87 15.84 -7.77
C GLY A 26 3.16 14.59 -8.62
N PRO A 27 4.33 13.95 -8.43
CA PRO A 27 4.65 12.68 -9.05
C PRO A 27 3.78 11.55 -8.48
N ALA A 28 3.54 10.52 -9.28
CA ALA A 28 2.88 9.31 -8.81
C ALA A 28 3.70 8.62 -7.72
N GLY A 29 3.05 7.91 -6.81
CA GLY A 29 3.72 7.19 -5.73
C GLY A 29 2.79 6.90 -4.56
N TYR A 30 3.32 6.20 -3.57
CA TYR A 30 2.56 5.85 -2.36
C TYR A 30 2.55 7.02 -1.38
N ARG A 31 1.46 7.11 -0.64
CA ARG A 31 1.22 8.13 0.37
C ARG A 31 0.74 7.49 1.65
N TRP A 32 1.21 8.02 2.78
CA TRP A 32 0.61 7.69 4.06
C TRP A 32 -0.80 8.24 4.12
N ARG A 33 -1.69 7.50 4.77
CA ARG A 33 -3.07 7.89 5.02
C ARG A 33 -3.19 8.41 6.45
N GLY A 34 -3.68 9.63 6.58
CA GLY A 34 -3.99 10.24 7.87
C GLY A 34 -5.23 9.61 8.53
N PRO A 35 -5.46 9.88 9.83
CA PRO A 35 -6.61 9.35 10.57
C PRO A 35 -7.97 9.78 10.01
N ASP A 36 -8.03 10.92 9.31
CA ASP A 36 -9.20 11.43 8.59
C ASP A 36 -9.38 10.82 7.20
N GLY A 37 -8.44 9.95 6.80
CA GLY A 37 -8.42 9.29 5.52
C GLY A 37 -7.74 10.05 4.39
N SER A 38 -7.18 11.25 4.64
CA SER A 38 -6.47 12.05 3.64
C SER A 38 -5.02 11.62 3.45
N GLU A 39 -4.34 12.15 2.43
CA GLU A 39 -2.87 12.06 2.31
C GLU A 39 -2.21 12.71 3.55
N ALA A 40 -1.22 12.01 4.11
CA ALA A 40 -0.41 12.40 5.26
C ALA A 40 1.10 12.29 4.94
N GLY A 41 1.47 12.64 3.71
CA GLY A 41 2.86 12.70 3.25
C GLY A 41 3.32 11.50 2.42
N ASN A 42 4.55 11.60 1.93
CA ASN A 42 5.13 10.63 1.01
C ASN A 42 5.67 9.40 1.74
N VAL A 43 5.47 8.24 1.14
CA VAL A 43 6.24 7.04 1.51
C VAL A 43 7.66 7.21 0.96
N PRO A 44 8.71 6.95 1.77
CA PRO A 44 10.09 7.08 1.29
C PRO A 44 10.42 5.99 0.24
N PRO A 45 11.33 6.27 -0.72
CA PRO A 45 11.56 5.39 -1.88
C PRO A 45 11.86 3.93 -1.53
N TRP A 46 12.66 3.68 -0.48
CA TRP A 46 13.00 2.32 -0.09
C TRP A 46 11.78 1.52 0.41
N GLN A 47 10.75 2.17 0.93
CA GLN A 47 9.48 1.51 1.30
C GLN A 47 8.56 1.36 0.08
N GLU A 48 8.61 2.29 -0.88
CA GLU A 48 7.90 2.13 -2.15
C GLU A 48 8.38 0.89 -2.91
N GLU A 49 9.70 0.61 -2.90
CA GLU A 49 10.26 -0.61 -3.49
C GLU A 49 9.70 -1.90 -2.88
N ASP A 50 9.46 -1.90 -1.55
CA ASP A 50 8.85 -3.03 -0.86
C ASP A 50 7.36 -3.18 -1.25
N LEU A 51 6.63 -2.07 -1.36
CA LEU A 51 5.22 -2.04 -1.79
C LEU A 51 5.04 -2.46 -3.25
N ASP A 52 5.91 -2.01 -4.14
CA ASP A 52 5.90 -2.42 -5.55
C ASP A 52 6.13 -3.92 -5.69
N ARG A 53 7.06 -4.48 -4.91
CA ARG A 53 7.26 -5.93 -4.88
C ARG A 53 6.04 -6.68 -4.37
N LEU A 54 5.36 -6.19 -3.32
CA LEU A 54 4.12 -6.79 -2.82
C LEU A 54 3.00 -6.72 -3.87
N HIS A 55 2.93 -5.63 -4.63
CA HIS A 55 1.97 -5.46 -5.72
C HIS A 55 2.27 -6.42 -6.88
N ASP A 56 3.54 -6.55 -7.28
CA ASP A 56 3.98 -7.48 -8.32
C ASP A 56 3.72 -8.94 -7.95
N LEU A 57 3.81 -9.27 -6.66
CA LEU A 57 3.45 -10.59 -6.12
C LEU A 57 1.92 -10.78 -5.99
N GLY A 58 1.11 -9.75 -6.25
CA GLY A 58 -0.34 -9.79 -6.13
C GLY A 58 -0.83 -9.89 -4.68
N LEU A 59 -0.02 -9.50 -3.70
CA LEU A 59 -0.39 -9.51 -2.28
C LEU A 59 -1.15 -8.24 -1.88
N ILE A 60 -0.93 -7.16 -2.62
CA ILE A 60 -1.69 -5.91 -2.50
C ILE A 60 -2.21 -5.50 -3.87
N ALA A 61 -3.23 -4.65 -3.89
CA ALA A 61 -3.81 -4.10 -5.10
C ALA A 61 -4.03 -2.59 -4.93
N ILE A 62 -3.82 -1.85 -6.01
CA ILE A 62 -4.18 -0.43 -6.09
C ILE A 62 -5.57 -0.36 -6.74
N GLU A 63 -6.55 0.20 -6.04
CA GLU A 63 -7.93 0.22 -6.56
C GLU A 63 -8.02 0.93 -7.92
N THR A 64 -8.86 0.39 -8.80
CA THR A 64 -9.17 1.03 -10.07
C THR A 64 -10.07 2.25 -9.85
N ARG A 65 -9.81 3.34 -10.58
CA ARG A 65 -10.39 4.68 -10.40
C ARG A 65 -11.91 4.72 -10.15
N LYS A 66 -12.32 5.32 -9.02
CA LYS A 66 -13.70 5.80 -8.77
C LYS A 66 -13.84 7.32 -8.63
N GLY A 67 -12.75 8.10 -8.73
CA GLY A 67 -12.79 9.57 -8.55
C GLY A 67 -11.55 10.32 -9.05
N PRO A 68 -11.46 11.65 -8.82
CA PRO A 68 -10.32 12.47 -9.24
C PRO A 68 -9.08 12.39 -8.32
N PHE A 69 -9.20 11.80 -7.12
CA PHE A 69 -8.17 11.77 -6.08
C PHE A 69 -7.38 10.47 -6.02
N ASP A 70 -6.56 10.29 -4.97
CA ASP A 70 -5.74 9.11 -4.71
C ASP A 70 -6.54 7.80 -4.72
N ARG A 71 -5.85 6.69 -4.97
CA ARG A 71 -6.41 5.33 -4.90
C ARG A 71 -6.16 4.73 -3.54
N VAL A 72 -7.10 3.94 -3.05
CA VAL A 72 -6.85 3.11 -1.87
C VAL A 72 -5.93 1.96 -2.28
N VAL A 73 -4.95 1.67 -1.43
CA VAL A 73 -4.14 0.45 -1.53
C VAL A 73 -4.78 -0.57 -0.61
N THR A 74 -5.17 -1.72 -1.15
CA THR A 74 -5.93 -2.76 -0.45
C THR A 74 -5.17 -4.07 -0.42
N ILE A 75 -5.29 -4.82 0.68
CA ILE A 75 -4.75 -6.18 0.75
C ILE A 75 -5.59 -7.14 -0.09
N THR A 76 -4.95 -8.07 -0.80
CA THR A 76 -5.65 -9.13 -1.55
C THR A 76 -5.91 -10.35 -0.65
N SER A 77 -6.73 -11.29 -1.11
CA SER A 77 -6.90 -12.57 -0.42
C SER A 77 -5.59 -13.36 -0.28
N SER A 78 -4.69 -13.26 -1.27
CA SER A 78 -3.36 -13.86 -1.22
C SER A 78 -2.48 -13.17 -0.18
N GLY A 79 -2.50 -11.83 -0.12
CA GLY A 79 -1.79 -11.07 0.92
C GLY A 79 -2.29 -11.40 2.32
N LEU A 80 -3.60 -11.48 2.51
CA LEU A 80 -4.18 -11.83 3.80
C LEU A 80 -3.78 -13.25 4.24
N SER A 81 -3.73 -14.20 3.30
CA SER A 81 -3.26 -15.56 3.57
C SER A 81 -1.78 -15.57 3.95
N ALA A 82 -0.96 -14.74 3.29
CA ALA A 82 0.46 -14.62 3.59
C ALA A 82 0.70 -14.06 5.00
N LEU A 83 -0.08 -13.05 5.44
CA LEU A 83 -0.01 -12.52 6.82
C LEU A 83 -0.32 -13.61 7.85
N HIS A 84 -1.43 -14.33 7.69
CA HIS A 84 -1.81 -15.39 8.63
C HIS A 84 -0.76 -16.49 8.75
N LEU A 85 -0.08 -16.83 7.66
CA LEU A 85 1.01 -17.82 7.69
C LEU A 85 2.25 -17.34 8.44
N GLN A 86 2.50 -16.02 8.47
CA GLN A 86 3.60 -15.45 9.25
C GLN A 86 3.24 -15.32 10.74
N ASP A 87 2.01 -14.91 11.07
CA ASP A 87 1.56 -14.79 12.46
C ASP A 87 1.48 -16.14 13.20
N ALA A 88 1.37 -17.23 12.44
CA ALA A 88 1.32 -18.60 12.96
C ALA A 88 2.70 -19.29 13.06
N ALA A 89 3.77 -18.67 12.55
CA ALA A 89 5.13 -19.21 12.52
C ALA A 89 5.98 -18.72 13.69
#